data_AF-A0A2N5K6Q8-F1
#
_entry.id   AF-A0A2N5K6Q8-F1
#
_cell.length_a   1.000
_cell.length_b   1.000
_cell.length_c   1.000
_cell.angle_alpha   90.00
_cell.angle_beta   90.00
_cell.angle_gamma   90.00
#
_symmetry.space_group_name_H-M   'P 1'
#
loop_
_entity.id
_entity.type
_entity.pdbx_description
1 polymer ?
#
loop_
_entity_poly.entity_id
_entity_poly.type
_entity_poly.pdbx_seq_one_letter_code
_entity_poly.pdbx_strand_id
1 'polypeptide(L)'
;MPVVPMRWVLIRDPQGTFAPQALLCTDLAADPLQIVSWFVLRWQLETTFQAVRTHLGVETQRQWNDLAIQRTTPALFGLFSLVTLVADGQMAQHGLFVRQAAWYTKQVPTFADALASVRRQLWMAIHSSMLTAEGDVQKLQH
;
A
#
# COMPACT_ATOMS: atom_id res chain seq x y z
N MET A 1 25.00 21.90 -22.17
CA MET A 1 24.30 20.63 -21.86
C MET A 1 23.92 19.98 -23.19
N PRO A 2 24.13 18.66 -23.38
CA PRO A 2 23.75 17.99 -24.63
C PRO A 2 22.23 17.93 -24.77
N VAL A 3 21.73 17.97 -26.01
CA VAL A 3 20.30 17.80 -26.33
C VAL A 3 19.98 16.31 -26.19
N VAL A 4 18.98 15.99 -25.35
CA VAL A 4 18.52 14.61 -25.14
C VAL A 4 17.18 14.44 -25.85
N PRO A 5 17.03 13.44 -26.75
CA PRO A 5 15.75 13.19 -27.39
C PRO A 5 14.72 12.72 -26.35
N MET A 6 13.50 13.24 -26.45
CA MET A 6 12.38 12.90 -25.56
C MET A 6 11.12 12.67 -26.37
N ARG A 7 10.30 11.71 -25.94
CA ARG A 7 8.99 11.45 -26.53
C ARG A 7 7.94 12.29 -25.82
N TRP A 8 7.10 12.96 -26.60
CA TRP A 8 6.02 13.80 -26.10
C TRP A 8 4.67 13.15 -26.41
N VAL A 9 3.80 13.09 -25.40
CA VAL A 9 2.42 12.63 -25.53
C VAL A 9 1.50 13.78 -25.13
N LEU A 10 0.68 14.25 -26.06
CA LEU A 10 -0.30 15.32 -25.81
C LEU A 10 -1.68 14.70 -25.60
N ILE A 11 -2.23 14.89 -24.40
CA ILE A 11 -3.58 14.47 -24.03
C ILE A 11 -4.50 15.66 -24.22
N ARG A 12 -5.56 15.48 -25.01
CA ARG A 12 -6.61 16.48 -25.21
C ARG A 12 -7.95 15.89 -24.83
N ASP A 13 -8.71 16.63 -24.04
CA ASP A 13 -10.11 16.31 -23.78
C ASP A 13 -10.97 16.74 -24.98
N PRO A 14 -11.68 15.81 -25.65
CA PRO A 14 -12.63 16.19 -26.70
C PRO A 14 -13.78 17.06 -26.18
N GLN A 15 -14.12 16.97 -24.89
CA GLN A 15 -15.22 17.75 -24.28
C GLN A 15 -14.74 19.07 -23.67
N GLY A 16 -13.43 19.32 -23.62
CA GLY A 16 -12.85 20.54 -23.07
C GLY A 16 -13.07 20.75 -21.56
N THR A 17 -13.38 19.68 -20.82
CA THR A 17 -13.58 19.71 -19.36
C THR A 17 -12.25 19.87 -18.63
N PHE A 18 -11.14 19.42 -19.22
CA PHE A 18 -9.79 19.66 -18.69
C PHE A 18 -8.84 20.24 -19.74
N ALA A 19 -7.89 21.05 -19.26
CA ALA A 19 -6.87 21.66 -20.10
C ALA A 19 -5.96 20.57 -20.72
N PRO A 20 -5.49 20.76 -21.98
CA PRO A 20 -4.55 19.84 -22.60
C PRO A 20 -3.30 19.63 -21.74
N GLN A 21 -2.85 18.38 -21.61
CA GLN A 21 -1.68 18.02 -20.81
C GLN A 21 -0.63 17.38 -21.70
N ALA A 22 0.63 17.74 -21.48
CA ALA A 22 1.76 17.14 -22.17
C ALA A 22 2.56 16.26 -21.19
N LEU A 23 2.73 14.99 -21.54
CA LEU A 23 3.59 14.05 -20.83
C LEU A 23 4.90 13.88 -21.59
N LEU A 24 6.00 13.82 -20.85
CA LEU A 24 7.33 13.55 -21.39
C LEU A 24 7.78 12.14 -20.97
N CYS A 25 8.36 11.41 -21.91
CA CYS A 25 8.96 10.11 -21.65
C CYS A 25 10.39 10.07 -22.20
N THR A 26 11.33 9.57 -21.40
CA THR A 26 12.71 9.33 -21.79
C THR A 26 12.86 8.07 -22.64
N ASP A 27 11.93 7.12 -22.53
CA ASP A 27 11.83 5.98 -23.42
C ASP A 27 11.12 6.38 -24.72
N LEU A 28 11.88 6.38 -25.82
CA LEU A 28 11.38 6.74 -27.14
C LEU A 28 10.54 5.64 -27.79
N ALA A 29 10.71 4.38 -27.37
CA ALA A 29 10.00 3.23 -27.92
C ALA A 29 8.65 2.99 -27.24
N ALA A 30 8.43 3.57 -26.05
CA ALA A 30 7.19 3.41 -25.30
C ALA A 30 5.95 3.86 -26.09
N ASP A 31 4.91 3.02 -26.07
CA ASP A 31 3.62 3.32 -26.68
C ASP A 31 2.92 4.50 -25.95
N PRO A 32 2.22 5.41 -26.65
CA PRO A 32 1.54 6.53 -26.01
C PRO A 32 0.52 6.12 -24.94
N LEU A 33 -0.24 5.04 -25.16
CA LEU A 33 -1.20 4.56 -24.15
C LEU A 33 -0.47 4.02 -22.93
N GLN A 34 0.68 3.36 -23.12
CA GLN A 34 1.53 2.91 -22.03
C GLN A 34 2.02 4.09 -21.18
N ILE A 35 2.47 5.17 -21.82
CA ILE A 35 2.94 6.39 -21.13
C ILE A 35 1.81 6.99 -20.27
N VAL A 36 0.59 7.07 -20.82
CA VAL A 36 -0.57 7.53 -20.04
C VAL A 36 -0.86 6.58 -18.88
N SER A 37 -0.80 5.27 -19.09
CA SER A 37 -1.05 4.30 -18.02
C SER A 37 -0.07 4.46 -16.85
N TRP A 38 1.22 4.64 -17.12
CA TRP A 38 2.24 4.93 -16.11
C TRP A 38 1.97 6.23 -15.37
N PHE A 39 1.55 7.27 -16.10
CA PHE A 39 1.20 8.54 -15.47
C PHE A 39 0.02 8.39 -14.51
N VAL A 40 -0.98 7.58 -14.86
CA VAL A 40 -2.13 7.30 -13.99
C VAL A 40 -1.71 6.53 -12.73
N LEU A 41 -0.75 5.60 -12.82
CA LEU A 41 -0.22 4.86 -11.67
C LEU A 41 0.37 5.79 -10.59
N ARG A 42 0.80 7.00 -10.96
CA ARG A 42 1.25 8.01 -10.00
C ARG A 42 0.24 8.22 -8.88
N TRP A 43 -1.06 8.27 -9.19
CA TRP A 43 -2.13 8.49 -8.21
C TRP A 43 -2.20 7.43 -7.09
N GLN A 44 -1.64 6.23 -7.33
CA GLN A 44 -1.53 5.20 -6.31
C GLN A 44 -0.53 5.58 -5.21
N LEU A 45 0.47 6.42 -5.52
CA LEU A 45 1.40 6.94 -4.51
C LEU A 45 0.66 7.85 -3.53
N GLU A 46 -0.17 8.79 -3.98
CA GLU A 46 -0.96 9.64 -3.08
C GLU A 46 -1.86 8.81 -2.16
N THR A 47 -2.47 7.75 -2.69
CA THR A 47 -3.31 6.84 -1.90
C THR A 47 -2.49 6.10 -0.84
N THR A 48 -1.27 5.67 -1.20
CA THR A 48 -0.33 5.03 -0.27
C THR A 48 0.10 6.00 0.82
N PHE A 49 0.49 7.22 0.46
CA PHE A 49 0.85 8.27 1.42
C PHE A 49 -0.30 8.57 2.38
N GLN A 50 -1.53 8.65 1.89
CA GLN A 50 -2.71 8.84 2.74
C GLN A 50 -2.88 7.65 3.70
N ALA A 51 -2.89 6.41 3.18
CA ALA A 51 -3.10 5.22 3.98
C ALA A 51 -2.03 5.04 5.07
N VAL A 52 -0.77 5.28 4.73
CA VAL A 52 0.36 5.21 5.67
C VAL A 52 0.23 6.27 6.76
N ARG A 53 -0.18 7.50 6.43
CA ARG A 53 -0.41 8.55 7.43
C ARG A 53 -1.59 8.22 8.35
N THR A 54 -2.72 7.81 7.78
CA THR A 54 -3.95 7.54 8.52
C THR A 54 -3.87 6.28 9.37
N HIS A 55 -3.26 5.20 8.88
CA HIS A 55 -3.29 3.89 9.55
C HIS A 55 -1.99 3.49 10.22
N LEU A 56 -0.84 4.03 9.79
CA LEU A 56 0.47 3.73 10.36
C LEU A 56 1.08 4.92 11.11
N GLY A 57 0.43 6.09 11.09
CA GLY A 57 0.75 7.22 11.96
C GLY A 57 2.01 8.00 11.58
N VAL A 58 2.41 8.00 10.29
CA VAL A 58 3.59 8.74 9.80
C VAL A 58 3.59 10.22 10.19
N GLU A 59 2.45 10.90 10.12
CA GLU A 59 2.35 12.33 10.50
C GLU A 59 2.13 12.55 12.00
N THR A 60 1.79 11.51 12.77
CA THR A 60 1.50 11.62 14.21
C THR A 60 2.71 11.37 15.12
N GLN A 61 3.91 11.21 14.56
CA GLN A 61 5.12 11.01 15.37
C GLN A 61 5.52 12.31 16.09
N ARG A 62 5.33 12.36 17.41
CA ARG A 62 5.79 13.47 18.29
C ARG A 62 7.29 13.39 18.62
N GLN A 63 8.12 12.85 17.73
CA GLN A 63 9.57 12.80 17.89
C GLN A 63 10.21 14.00 17.18
N TRP A 64 10.88 14.86 17.95
CA TRP A 64 11.55 16.08 17.46
C TRP A 64 12.98 15.86 16.94
N ASN A 65 13.33 14.60 16.62
CA ASN A 65 14.68 14.26 16.16
C ASN A 65 14.61 13.83 14.68
N ASP A 66 15.28 14.59 13.81
CA ASP A 66 15.33 14.32 12.36
C ASP A 66 15.81 12.91 12.03
N LEU A 67 16.72 12.35 12.85
CA LEU A 67 17.21 10.98 12.69
C LEU A 67 16.14 9.93 12.98
N ALA A 68 15.19 10.22 13.87
CA ALA A 68 14.06 9.33 14.14
C ALA A 68 13.12 9.32 12.93
N ILE A 69 12.80 10.49 12.37
CA ILE A 69 11.94 10.64 11.19
C ILE A 69 12.54 9.93 9.97
N GLN A 70 13.86 10.08 9.74
CA GLN A 70 14.56 9.41 8.64
C GLN A 70 14.54 7.89 8.72
N ARG A 71 14.42 7.31 9.94
CA ARG A 71 14.39 5.85 10.14
C ARG A 71 12.99 5.28 10.15
N THR A 72 12.03 5.99 10.75
CA THR A 72 10.66 5.50 10.91
C THR A 72 9.88 5.56 9.60
N THR A 73 10.09 6.61 8.79
CA THR A 73 9.40 6.76 7.50
C THR A 73 9.63 5.55 6.57
N PRO A 74 10.87 5.15 6.23
CA PRO A 74 11.10 3.98 5.37
C PRO A 74 10.63 2.68 6.02
N ALA A 75 10.73 2.53 7.34
CA ALA A 75 10.22 1.37 8.04
C ALA A 75 8.68 1.25 7.96
N LEU A 76 7.96 2.36 8.05
CA LEU A 76 6.50 2.40 7.93
C LEU A 76 6.03 2.13 6.49
N PHE A 77 6.75 2.62 5.47
CA PHE A 77 6.50 2.20 4.09
C PHE A 77 6.82 0.72 3.86
N GLY A 78 7.89 0.20 4.45
CA GLY A 78 8.20 -1.23 4.42
C GLY A 78 7.08 -2.07 5.04
N LEU A 79 6.55 -1.65 6.18
CA LEU A 79 5.41 -2.30 6.83
C LEU A 79 4.15 -2.25 5.95
N PHE A 80 3.87 -1.13 5.30
CA PHE A 80 2.78 -1.02 4.33
C PHE A 80 2.92 -2.03 3.19
N SER A 81 4.12 -2.16 2.61
CA SER A 81 4.40 -3.12 1.54
C SER A 81 4.21 -4.56 2.02
N LEU A 82 4.71 -4.91 3.21
CA LEU A 82 4.53 -6.26 3.78
C LEU A 82 3.05 -6.58 4.00
N VAL A 83 2.29 -5.67 4.60
CA VAL A 83 0.84 -5.84 4.82
C VAL A 83 0.11 -6.04 3.49
N THR A 84 0.48 -5.27 2.46
CA THR A 84 -0.13 -5.36 1.13
C THR A 84 0.17 -6.70 0.46
N LEU A 85 1.42 -7.15 0.47
CA LEU A 85 1.81 -8.45 -0.10
C LEU A 85 1.17 -9.63 0.62
N VAL A 86 1.13 -9.60 1.96
CA VAL A 86 0.47 -10.66 2.75
C VAL A 86 -1.03 -10.66 2.52
N ALA A 87 -1.67 -9.49 2.37
CA ALA A 87 -3.09 -9.41 2.05
C ALA A 87 -3.39 -9.90 0.62
N ASP A 88 -2.53 -9.58 -0.36
CA ASP A 88 -2.68 -10.03 -1.75
C ASP A 88 -2.59 -11.56 -1.85
N GLY A 89 -1.59 -12.18 -1.22
CA GLY A 89 -1.46 -13.63 -1.17
C GLY A 89 -2.66 -14.32 -0.52
N GLN A 90 -3.24 -13.73 0.52
CA GLN A 90 -4.47 -14.26 1.12
C GLN A 90 -5.71 -14.08 0.25
N MET A 91 -5.80 -12.94 -0.45
CA MET A 91 -6.92 -12.67 -1.36
C MET A 91 -6.97 -13.75 -2.44
N ALA A 92 -5.81 -14.13 -2.98
CA ALA A 92 -5.68 -15.19 -3.96
C ALA A 92 -6.07 -16.58 -3.44
N GLN A 93 -5.86 -16.86 -2.14
CA GLN A 93 -6.09 -18.19 -1.57
C GLN A 93 -7.47 -18.38 -0.92
N HIS A 94 -7.99 -17.38 -0.22
CA HIS A 94 -9.16 -17.52 0.65
C HIS A 94 -10.20 -16.40 0.48
N GLY A 95 -9.90 -15.38 -0.33
CA GLY A 95 -10.66 -14.13 -0.38
C GLY A 95 -10.43 -13.26 0.87
N LEU A 96 -10.41 -11.93 0.69
CA LEU A 96 -10.30 -11.00 1.82
C LEU A 96 -11.69 -10.65 2.36
N PHE A 97 -11.82 -10.63 3.69
CA PHE A 97 -13.02 -10.09 4.34
C PHE A 97 -13.06 -8.57 4.18
N VAL A 98 -13.86 -8.10 3.23
CA VAL A 98 -14.11 -6.66 3.03
C VAL A 98 -15.07 -6.19 4.13
N ARG A 99 -14.64 -5.28 5.00
CA ARG A 99 -15.58 -4.61 5.91
C ARG A 99 -16.47 -3.71 5.07
N GLN A 100 -17.75 -4.07 4.97
CA GLN A 100 -18.75 -3.24 4.31
C GLN A 100 -19.14 -2.08 5.22
N ALA A 101 -19.25 -0.89 4.65
CA ALA A 101 -19.86 0.24 5.33
C ALA A 101 -21.39 0.13 5.20
N ALA A 102 -22.14 0.47 6.24
CA ALA A 102 -23.60 0.37 6.24
C ALA A 102 -24.29 1.23 5.15
N TRP A 103 -23.58 2.20 4.58
CA TRP A 103 -24.09 3.19 3.65
C TRP A 103 -23.57 3.03 2.20
N TYR A 104 -22.63 2.10 1.94
CA TYR A 104 -22.24 1.75 0.57
C TYR A 104 -21.59 0.35 0.48
N THR A 105 -21.85 -0.34 -0.62
CA THR A 105 -21.21 -1.62 -0.92
C THR A 105 -19.85 -1.39 -1.56
N LYS A 106 -18.80 -1.90 -0.92
CA LYS A 106 -17.44 -1.79 -1.41
C LYS A 106 -17.04 -3.08 -2.14
N GLN A 107 -16.68 -2.96 -3.41
CA GLN A 107 -16.32 -4.10 -4.25
C GLN A 107 -14.83 -4.48 -4.14
N VAL A 108 -13.96 -3.55 -3.74
CA VAL A 108 -12.51 -3.77 -3.66
C VAL A 108 -12.02 -3.52 -2.22
N PRO A 109 -11.24 -4.44 -1.62
CA PRO A 109 -10.68 -4.25 -0.29
C PRO A 109 -9.76 -3.01 -0.24
N THR A 110 -9.80 -2.24 0.84
CA THR A 110 -8.79 -1.18 1.09
C THR A 110 -7.63 -1.67 1.93
N PHE A 111 -6.58 -0.85 2.01
CA PHE A 111 -5.49 -1.05 2.97
C PHE A 111 -5.96 -1.27 4.42
N ALA A 112 -7.04 -0.60 4.87
CA ALA A 112 -7.58 -0.83 6.21
C ALA A 112 -8.14 -2.25 6.40
N ASP A 113 -8.76 -2.80 5.36
CA ASP A 113 -9.26 -4.18 5.35
C ASP A 113 -8.09 -5.17 5.33
N ALA A 114 -7.09 -4.91 4.50
CA ALA A 114 -5.83 -5.66 4.45
C ALA A 114 -5.13 -5.67 5.82
N LEU A 115 -4.93 -4.51 6.45
CA LEU A 115 -4.31 -4.38 7.77
C LEU A 115 -5.11 -5.13 8.83
N ALA A 116 -6.45 -5.02 8.83
CA ALA A 116 -7.30 -5.75 9.77
C ALA A 116 -7.20 -7.27 9.60
N SER A 117 -7.11 -7.76 8.35
CA SER A 117 -6.96 -9.18 8.04
C SER A 117 -5.63 -9.75 8.52
N VAL A 118 -4.52 -9.06 8.24
CA VAL A 118 -3.17 -9.45 8.66
C VAL A 118 -3.09 -9.47 10.18
N ARG A 119 -3.62 -8.43 10.83
CA ARG A 119 -3.66 -8.34 12.29
C ARG A 119 -4.43 -9.50 12.91
N ARG A 120 -5.57 -9.90 12.31
CA ARG A 120 -6.37 -11.04 12.78
C ARG A 120 -5.59 -12.36 12.72
N GLN A 121 -4.88 -12.62 11.63
CA GLN A 121 -4.06 -13.84 11.53
C GLN A 121 -2.91 -13.85 12.52
N LEU A 122 -2.20 -12.74 12.67
CA LEU A 122 -1.13 -12.63 13.66
C LEU A 122 -1.66 -12.95 15.05
N TRP A 123 -2.85 -12.44 15.41
CA TRP A 123 -3.49 -12.84 16.66
C TRP A 123 -3.79 -14.33 16.72
N MET A 124 -4.40 -14.93 15.70
CA MET A 124 -4.70 -16.37 15.72
C MET A 124 -3.42 -17.21 15.87
N ALA A 125 -2.35 -16.85 15.17
CA ALA A 125 -1.06 -17.53 15.22
C ALA A 125 -0.37 -17.40 16.59
N ILE A 126 -0.45 -16.22 17.22
CA ILE A 126 0.08 -16.01 18.57
C ILE A 126 -0.72 -16.79 19.61
N HIS A 127 -2.06 -16.80 19.51
CA HIS A 127 -2.88 -17.57 20.46
C HIS A 127 -2.69 -19.07 20.28
N SER A 128 -2.59 -19.57 19.05
CA SER A 128 -2.31 -20.98 18.82
C SER A 128 -0.93 -21.37 19.34
N SER A 129 0.11 -20.56 19.11
CA SER A 129 1.45 -20.84 19.64
C SER A 129 1.51 -20.86 21.17
N MET A 130 0.79 -19.96 21.84
CA MET A 130 0.69 -19.96 23.30
C MET A 130 -0.06 -21.18 23.84
N LEU A 131 -1.14 -21.61 23.19
CA LEU A 131 -1.86 -22.83 23.56
C LEU A 131 -0.99 -24.09 23.38
N THR A 132 -0.15 -24.14 22.34
CA THR A 132 0.81 -25.24 22.16
C THR A 132 1.92 -25.22 23.21
N ALA A 133 2.34 -24.03 23.67
CA ALA A 133 3.38 -23.88 24.69
C ALA A 133 2.91 -24.26 26.10
N GLU A 134 1.63 -24.02 26.45
CA GLU A 134 1.06 -24.50 27.72
C GLU A 134 0.90 -26.03 27.77
N GLY A 135 0.70 -26.69 26.63
CA GLY A 135 0.63 -28.15 26.54
C GLY A 135 1.95 -28.88 26.79
N ASP A 136 3.08 -28.17 26.72
CA ASP A 136 4.43 -28.73 26.86
C ASP A 136 5.07 -28.46 28.24
N VAL A 137 4.30 -27.90 29.18
CA VAL A 137 4.74 -27.70 30.57
C VAL A 137 4.64 -29.04 31.33
N GLN A 138 5.61 -29.93 31.12
CA GLN A 138 5.78 -31.09 32.00
C GLN A 138 6.18 -30.61 33.40
N LYS A 139 5.28 -30.77 34.37
CA LYS A 139 5.60 -30.63 35.79
C LYS A 139 6.70 -31.65 36.13
N LEU A 140 7.90 -31.15 36.42
CA LEU A 140 8.94 -31.93 37.08
C LEU A 140 8.37 -32.42 38.41
N GLN A 141 8.07 -33.71 38.49
CA GLN A 141 7.70 -34.35 39.75
C GLN A 141 8.94 -34.40 40.65
N HIS A 142 8.77 -33.91 41.86
CA HIS A 142 9.80 -33.78 42.88
C HIS A 142 9.77 -34.96 43.85
#